data_AF-A0A2L0RW49-F1
#
_entry.id   AF-A0A2L0RW49-F1
#
_cell.length_a   1.000
_cell.length_b   1.000
_cell.length_c   1.000
_cell.angle_alpha   90.00
_cell.angle_beta   90.00
_cell.angle_gamma   90.00
#
_symmetry.space_group_name_H-M   'P 1'
#
loop_
_entity.id
_entity.type
_entity.pdbx_description
1 polymer ?
#
loop_
_entity_poly.entity_id
_entity_poly.type
_entity_poly.pdbx_seq_one_letter_code
_entity_poly.pdbx_strand_id
1 'polypeptide(L)' 'MNDYPGGDTDSEARNRSIGNTIGLAADEVELWVTSVEEDGSGMGYVLTFSARTPSEVLAKVEGLGADRTINIGPID' A
#
# COMPACT_ATOMS: atom_id res chain seq x y z
N MET A 1 21.44 -7.38 -19.34
CA MET A 1 20.59 -8.10 -18.37
C MET A 1 20.19 -7.10 -17.30
N ASN A 2 18.90 -6.95 -17.04
CA ASN A 2 18.38 -5.97 -16.09
C ASN A 2 18.75 -6.41 -14.66
N ASP A 3 19.60 -5.64 -14.01
CA ASP A 3 19.94 -5.79 -12.59
C ASP A 3 18.72 -5.28 -11.80
N TYR A 4 17.88 -6.20 -11.33
CA TYR A 4 16.88 -5.90 -10.30
C TYR A 4 17.38 -6.48 -8.97
N PRO A 5 18.19 -5.75 -8.19
CA PRO A 5 18.62 -6.18 -6.87
C PRO A 5 17.63 -5.70 -5.78
N GLY A 6 16.38 -6.19 -5.78
CA GLY A 6 15.39 -5.69 -4.80
C GLY A 6 14.11 -6.51 -4.61
N GLY A 7 14.13 -7.82 -4.85
CA GLY A 7 12.91 -8.63 -5.01
C GLY A 7 12.06 -8.84 -3.75
N ASP A 8 12.67 -9.06 -2.59
CA ASP A 8 11.92 -9.54 -1.40
C ASP A 8 12.05 -8.62 -0.18
N THR A 9 13.25 -8.08 0.10
CA THR A 9 13.48 -7.31 1.33
C THR A 9 12.93 -5.88 1.28
N ASP A 10 12.90 -5.28 0.10
CA ASP A 10 12.41 -3.92 -0.11
C ASP A 10 10.88 -3.87 -0.05
N SER A 11 10.23 -4.90 -0.62
CA SER A 11 8.78 -5.09 -0.60
C SER A 11 8.24 -5.22 0.82
N GLU A 12 8.86 -6.02 1.68
CA GLU A 12 8.44 -6.20 3.08
C GLU A 12 8.60 -4.90 3.90
N ALA A 13 9.74 -4.22 3.76
CA ALA A 13 10.01 -2.96 4.43
C ALA A 13 9.00 -1.89 4.00
N ARG A 14 8.76 -1.78 2.69
CA ARG A 14 7.77 -0.88 2.11
C ARG A 14 6.36 -1.20 2.58
N ASN A 15 5.95 -2.48 2.58
CA ASN A 15 4.63 -2.92 3.03
C ASN A 15 4.44 -2.62 4.52
N ARG A 16 5.48 -2.76 5.33
CA ARG A 16 5.46 -2.36 6.75
C ARG A 16 5.29 -0.86 6.91
N SER A 17 6.00 -0.03 6.15
CA SER A 17 5.83 1.43 6.20
C SER A 17 4.45 1.86 5.73
N ILE A 18 3.97 1.32 4.60
CA ILE A 18 2.61 1.53 4.10
C ILE A 18 1.57 1.14 5.16
N GLY A 19 1.69 -0.08 5.70
CA GLY A 19 0.80 -0.62 6.72
C GLY A 19 0.75 0.27 7.96
N ASN A 20 1.91 0.75 8.41
CA ASN A 20 1.99 1.68 9.54
C ASN A 20 1.27 3.02 9.24
N THR A 21 1.37 3.53 8.02
CA THR A 21 0.68 4.77 7.61
C THR A 21 -0.84 4.62 7.57
N ILE A 22 -1.33 3.46 7.11
CA ILE A 22 -2.77 3.24 6.93
C ILE A 22 -3.45 2.46 8.05
N GLY A 23 -2.70 2.00 9.06
CA GLY A 23 -3.22 1.18 10.14
C GLY A 23 -3.44 -0.31 9.80
N LEU A 24 -2.74 -0.83 8.78
CA LEU A 24 -2.76 -2.25 8.41
C LEU A 24 -1.45 -2.97 8.74
N ALA A 25 -1.51 -4.29 8.87
CA ALA A 25 -0.29 -5.11 8.92
C ALA A 25 0.38 -5.18 7.54
N ALA A 26 1.71 -5.38 7.52
CA ALA A 26 2.46 -5.57 6.27
C ALA A 26 1.91 -6.75 5.44
N ASP A 27 1.53 -7.84 6.12
CA ASP A 27 0.88 -9.00 5.50
C ASP A 27 -0.46 -8.65 4.86
N GLU A 28 -1.27 -7.80 5.51
CA GLU A 28 -2.56 -7.34 4.95
C GLU A 28 -2.33 -6.44 3.73
N VAL A 29 -1.33 -5.56 3.79
CA VAL A 29 -0.95 -4.72 2.64
C VAL A 29 -0.58 -5.60 1.46
N GLU A 30 0.31 -6.57 1.63
CA GLU A 30 0.72 -7.47 0.55
C GLU A 30 -0.46 -8.31 -0.01
N LEU A 31 -1.35 -8.76 0.86
CA LEU A 31 -2.45 -9.64 0.46
C LEU A 31 -3.55 -8.90 -0.31
N TRP A 32 -3.79 -7.63 0.04
CA TRP A 32 -4.92 -6.86 -0.45
C TRP A 32 -4.54 -5.76 -1.44
N VAL A 33 -3.34 -5.19 -1.35
CA VAL A 33 -2.87 -4.15 -2.27
C VAL A 33 -2.36 -4.81 -3.55
N THR A 34 -2.95 -4.44 -4.67
CA THR A 34 -2.59 -4.97 -5.99
C THR A 34 -1.58 -4.10 -6.71
N SER A 35 -1.59 -2.79 -6.44
CA SER A 35 -0.70 -1.83 -7.07
C SER A 35 -0.34 -0.71 -6.10
N VAL A 36 0.92 -0.24 -6.20
CA VAL A 36 1.40 0.95 -5.50
C VAL A 36 2.03 1.88 -6.52
N GLU A 37 1.41 3.02 -6.77
CA GLU A 37 1.87 4.03 -7.73
C GLU A 37 2.31 5.27 -6.98
N GLU A 38 3.35 5.97 -7.45
CA GLU A 38 3.66 7.30 -6.94
C GLU A 38 2.61 8.28 -7.44
N ASP A 39 2.01 9.06 -6.55
CA ASP A 39 1.21 10.21 -6.96
C ASP A 39 2.14 11.13 -7.74
N GLY A 40 1.80 11.48 -8.98
CA GLY A 40 2.70 12.15 -9.94
C GLY A 40 3.32 13.48 -9.46
N SER A 41 2.91 13.95 -8.27
CA SER A 41 3.52 15.02 -7.49
C SER A 41 4.86 14.65 -6.81
N GLY A 42 5.19 13.36 -6.70
CA GLY A 42 6.34 12.85 -5.93
C GLY A 42 6.20 13.04 -4.41
N MET A 43 5.02 13.45 -3.94
CA MET A 43 4.73 13.75 -2.53
C MET A 43 3.93 12.64 -1.86
N GLY A 44 3.70 11.52 -2.53
CA GLY A 44 3.04 10.40 -1.91
C GLY A 44 2.81 9.22 -2.82
N TYR A 45 2.15 8.22 -2.26
CA TYR A 45 1.85 6.98 -2.95
C TYR A 45 0.35 6.73 -2.96
N VAL A 46 -0.13 6.28 -4.10
CA VAL A 46 -1.48 5.82 -4.34
C VAL A 46 -1.49 4.30 -4.28
N LEU A 47 -2.19 3.77 -3.28
CA LEU A 47 -2.40 2.34 -3.12
C LEU A 47 -3.71 1.97 -3.79
N THR A 48 -3.71 0.88 -4.56
CA THR A 48 -4.92 0.29 -5.11
C THR A 48 -5.17 -1.07 -4.48
N PHE A 49 -6.33 -1.22 -3.86
CA PHE A 49 -6.78 -2.47 -3.25
C PHE A 49 -7.50 -3.36 -4.26
N SER A 50 -7.37 -4.66 -4.06
CA SER A 50 -8.06 -5.67 -4.85
C SER A 50 -9.57 -5.53 -4.69
N ALA A 51 -10.31 -5.82 -5.77
CA ALA A 51 -11.77 -5.87 -5.72
C ALA A 51 -12.33 -6.94 -4.77
N ARG A 52 -11.48 -7.90 -4.36
CA ARG A 52 -11.80 -8.98 -3.42
C ARG A 52 -11.55 -8.62 -1.96
N THR A 53 -10.99 -7.44 -1.69
CA THR A 53 -10.68 -6.99 -0.33
C THR A 53 -11.97 -6.86 0.47
N PRO A 54 -12.09 -7.53 1.63
CA PRO A 54 -13.28 -7.43 2.45
C PRO A 54 -13.43 -6.02 3.04
N SER A 55 -14.67 -5.56 3.18
CA SER A 55 -14.96 -4.24 3.76
C SER A 55 -14.45 -4.07 5.18
N GLU A 56 -14.31 -5.17 5.93
CA GLU A 56 -13.69 -5.17 7.27
C GLU A 56 -12.23 -4.73 7.23
N VAL A 57 -11.48 -5.11 6.18
CA VAL A 57 -10.10 -4.67 6.00
C VAL A 57 -10.08 -3.21 5.58
N LEU A 58 -10.90 -2.82 4.59
CA LEU A 58 -11.00 -1.44 4.12
C LEU A 58 -11.40 -0.48 5.25
N ALA A 59 -12.26 -0.92 6.18
CA ALA A 59 -12.69 -0.14 7.33
C ALA A 59 -11.60 0.07 8.39
N LYS A 60 -10.54 -0.77 8.41
CA LYS A 60 -9.36 -0.52 9.25
C LYS A 60 -8.45 0.57 8.65
N VAL A 61 -8.53 0.78 7.33
CA VAL A 61 -7.65 1.69 6.61
C VAL A 61 -8.06 3.13 6.90
N GLU A 62 -7.24 3.83 7.66
CA GLU A 62 -7.48 5.24 8.00
C GLU A 62 -7.45 6.08 6.70
N GLY A 63 -8.56 6.77 6.40
CA GLY A 63 -8.68 7.65 5.22
C GLY A 63 -9.16 6.98 3.93
N LEU A 64 -9.35 5.66 3.89
CA LEU A 64 -9.85 4.96 2.69
C LEU A 64 -11.38 4.97 2.60
N GLY A 65 -12.05 4.80 3.74
CA GLY A 65 -13.51 4.75 3.79
C GLY A 65 -14.09 3.59 2.98
N ALA A 66 -14.92 3.90 1.98
CA ALA A 66 -15.56 2.92 1.09
C ALA A 66 -14.86 2.78 -0.26
N ASP A 67 -13.79 3.55 -0.47
CA ASP A 67 -13.01 3.53 -1.70
C ASP A 67 -12.05 2.34 -1.72
N ARG A 68 -11.48 2.09 -2.90
CA ARG A 68 -10.46 1.03 -3.12
C ARG A 68 -9.10 1.61 -3.44
N THR A 69 -8.99 2.93 -3.37
CA THR A 69 -7.78 3.66 -3.70
C THR A 69 -7.59 4.74 -2.65
N ILE A 70 -6.41 4.80 -2.07
CA ILE A 70 -6.05 5.81 -1.07
C ILE A 70 -4.68 6.40 -1.41
N ASN A 71 -4.60 7.73 -1.28
CA ASN A 71 -3.33 8.42 -1.27
C ASN A 71 -2.85 8.50 0.18
N ILE A 72 -1.70 7.89 0.47
CA ILE A 72 -1.15 7.79 1.83
C ILE A 72 -0.12 8.88 2.14
N GLY A 73 0.06 9.84 1.24
CA GLY A 73 1.10 10.84 1.35
C GLY A 73 2.51 10.24 1.30
N PRO A 74 3.53 11.01 1.69
CA PRO A 74 4.91 10.57 1.64
C PRO A 74 5.15 9.52 2.72
N ILE A 75 5.86 8.47 2.36
CA ILE A 75 6.30 7.42 3.28
C ILE A 75 7.74 7.78 3.63
N ASP A 76 8.00 8.08 4.90
CA ASP A 76 9.35 8.38 5.43
C ASP A 76 10.18 7.09 5.60
#